data_AF-A0A1I5DBC0-F1
#
_entry.id   AF-A0A1I5DBC0-F1
#
_cell.length_a   1.000
_cell.length_b   1.000
_cell.length_c   1.000
_cell.angle_alpha   90.00
_cell.angle_beta   90.00
_cell.angle_gamma   90.00
#
_symmetry.space_group_name_H-M   'P 1'
#
loop_
_entity.id
_entity.type
_entity.pdbx_description
1 polymer ?
#
loop_
_entity_poly.entity_id
_entity_poly.type
_entity_poly.pdbx_seq_one_letter_code
_entity_poly.pdbx_strand_id
1 'polypeptide(L)'
;MVSIFINPTQFGPNEDLSTYPRDFERDGKLCRDAGVAIVFAPAVREVYPLQFDTFVEPSELAEPLCGAFRPEHFRGVATVMCKLFNMAQPDAAFFGQKDFQQCAVVRRMTIDLNLPIEIVTVPTIREGTVAQ
;
A
#
# COMPACT_ATOMS: atom_id res chain seq x y z
N MET A 1 7.80 8.68 8.17
CA MET A 1 7.41 7.34 8.69
C MET A 1 7.35 6.38 7.52
N VAL A 2 7.70 5.11 7.71
CA VAL A 2 7.51 4.04 6.72
C VAL A 2 6.55 3.00 7.32
N SER A 3 5.53 2.58 6.57
CA SER A 3 4.68 1.45 6.98
C SER A 3 5.15 0.15 6.37
N ILE A 4 5.30 -0.89 7.18
CA ILE A 4 5.60 -2.26 6.71
C ILE A 4 4.44 -3.15 7.11
N PHE A 5 3.61 -3.50 6.14
CA PHE A 5 2.42 -4.32 6.36
C PHE A 5 2.12 -5.17 5.12
N ILE A 6 2.14 -6.50 5.28
CA ILE A 6 1.69 -7.41 4.23
C ILE A 6 0.18 -7.54 4.37
N ASN A 7 -0.54 -6.81 3.52
CA ASN A 7 -1.99 -6.82 3.52
C ASN A 7 -2.54 -8.15 2.97
N PRO A 8 -3.19 -9.01 3.76
CA PRO A 8 -3.73 -10.27 3.25
C PRO A 8 -4.88 -10.07 2.25
N THR A 9 -5.64 -8.97 2.35
CA THR A 9 -6.86 -8.75 1.54
C THR A 9 -6.59 -8.40 0.08
N GLN A 10 -5.35 -8.05 -0.27
CA GLN A 10 -4.97 -7.77 -1.66
C GLN A 10 -4.44 -9.01 -2.40
N PHE A 11 -4.35 -10.16 -1.72
CA PHE A 11 -3.88 -11.42 -2.32
C PHE A 11 -5.05 -12.30 -2.73
N GLY A 12 -5.03 -12.77 -3.97
CA GLY A 12 -5.95 -13.81 -4.44
C GLY A 12 -5.62 -15.20 -3.88
N PRO A 13 -6.50 -16.21 -4.04
CA PRO A 13 -6.28 -17.58 -3.54
C PRO A 13 -5.03 -18.27 -4.10
N ASN A 14 -4.64 -17.89 -5.32
CA ASN A 14 -3.47 -18.43 -6.02
C ASN A 14 -2.24 -17.51 -5.90
N GLU A 15 -2.29 -16.50 -5.03
CA GLU A 15 -1.20 -15.56 -4.85
C GLU A 15 -0.41 -15.86 -3.57
N ASP A 16 0.87 -15.57 -3.64
CA ASP A 16 1.90 -16.07 -2.74
C ASP A 16 1.99 -15.30 -1.42
N LEU A 17 0.89 -15.24 -0.65
CA LEU A 17 0.88 -14.60 0.67
C LEU A 17 1.82 -15.31 1.66
N SER A 18 1.87 -16.65 1.61
CA SER A 18 2.67 -17.47 2.54
C SER A 18 4.17 -17.42 2.26
N THR A 19 4.56 -17.17 1.01
CA THR A 19 5.96 -17.16 0.56
C THR A 19 6.49 -15.73 0.34
N TYR A 20 5.64 -14.71 0.52
CA TYR A 20 6.06 -13.31 0.41
C TYR A 20 7.25 -13.03 1.35
N PRO A 21 8.37 -12.50 0.84
CA PRO A 21 9.58 -12.28 1.64
C PRO A 21 9.31 -11.41 2.87
N ARG A 22 9.87 -11.82 4.01
CA ARG A 22 9.74 -11.13 5.30
C ARG A 22 11.10 -11.12 5.99
N ASP A 23 11.70 -9.95 6.11
CA ASP A 23 12.94 -9.75 6.86
C ASP A 23 12.91 -8.42 7.60
N PHE A 24 12.17 -8.40 8.71
CA PHE A 24 11.92 -7.18 9.47
C PHE A 24 13.19 -6.55 10.05
N GLU A 25 14.19 -7.38 10.39
CA GLU A 25 15.49 -6.89 10.89
C GLU A 25 16.24 -6.14 9.80
N ARG A 26 16.28 -6.70 8.58
CA ARG A 26 16.89 -6.05 7.43
C ARG A 26 16.15 -4.76 7.06
N ASP A 27 14.83 -4.81 6.97
CA ASP A 27 14.01 -3.64 6.62
C ASP A 27 14.17 -2.52 7.65
N GLY A 28 14.21 -2.88 8.94
CA GLY A 28 14.46 -1.97 10.04
C GLY A 28 15.83 -1.32 9.95
N LYS A 29 16.87 -2.07 9.59
CA LYS A 29 18.22 -1.52 9.35
C LYS A 29 18.21 -0.52 8.19
N LEU A 30 17.62 -0.88 7.05
CA LEU A 30 17.53 0.01 5.88
C LEU A 30 16.78 1.30 6.21
N CYS A 31 15.68 1.21 6.95
CA CYS A 31 14.93 2.38 7.41
C CYS A 31 15.79 3.28 8.31
N ARG A 32 16.51 2.70 9.27
CA ARG A 32 17.40 3.46 10.16
C ARG A 32 18.51 4.16 9.38
N ASP A 33 19.17 3.46 8.46
CA ASP A 33 20.26 4.02 7.64
C ASP A 33 19.75 5.15 6.72
N ALA A 34 18.49 5.08 6.27
CA ALA A 34 17.82 6.11 5.49
C ALA A 34 17.24 7.27 6.33
N GLY A 35 17.44 7.28 7.66
CA GLY A 35 16.96 8.34 8.54
C GLY A 35 15.45 8.30 8.84
N VAL A 36 14.79 7.16 8.65
CA VAL A 36 13.37 6.99 8.97
C VAL A 36 13.16 7.07 10.49
N ALA A 37 12.40 8.08 10.93
CA ALA A 37 12.11 8.28 12.35
C ALA A 37 11.20 7.21 12.98
N ILE A 38 10.24 6.67 12.21
CA ILE A 38 9.24 5.72 12.68
C ILE A 38 9.00 4.65 11.61
N VAL A 39 9.10 3.39 12.01
CA VAL A 39 8.60 2.23 11.26
C VAL A 39 7.27 1.81 11.88
N PHE A 40 6.18 1.95 11.12
CA PHE A 40 4.84 1.54 11.53
C PHE A 40 4.54 0.15 10.97
N ALA A 41 4.55 -0.85 11.85
CA ALA A 41 4.39 -2.26 11.47
C ALA A 41 3.26 -2.93 12.27
N PRO A 42 1.99 -2.57 12.01
CA PRO A 42 0.86 -3.13 12.73
C PRO A 42 0.68 -4.62 12.43
N ALA A 43 0.21 -5.37 13.43
CA ALA A 43 -0.24 -6.73 13.23
C ALA A 43 -1.52 -6.77 12.38
N VAL A 44 -1.76 -7.89 11.69
CA VAL A 44 -2.98 -8.10 10.87
C VAL A 44 -4.26 -7.85 11.67
N ARG A 45 -4.31 -8.26 12.94
CA ARG A 45 -5.48 -8.05 13.82
C ARG A 45 -5.74 -6.59 14.20
N GLU A 46 -4.71 -5.73 14.13
CA GLU A 46 -4.83 -4.30 14.43
C GLU A 46 -5.40 -3.55 13.21
N VAL A 47 -5.03 -4.01 12.00
CA VAL A 47 -5.63 -3.51 10.77
C VAL A 47 -7.03 -4.11 10.59
N TYR A 48 -7.17 -5.43 10.67
CA TYR A 48 -8.40 -6.19 10.45
C TYR A 48 -8.86 -6.85 11.77
N PRO A 49 -9.69 -6.16 12.58
CA PRO A 49 -10.23 -6.75 13.80
C PRO A 49 -11.15 -7.94 13.50
N LEU A 50 -11.50 -8.70 14.54
CA LEU A 50 -12.50 -9.77 14.43
C LEU A 50 -13.79 -9.21 13.83
N GLN A 51 -14.37 -9.93 12.88
CA GLN A 51 -15.62 -9.56 12.19
C GLN A 51 -15.52 -8.25 11.37
N PHE A 52 -14.32 -7.92 10.90
CA PHE A 52 -14.16 -6.84 9.92
C PHE A 52 -14.98 -7.12 8.65
N ASP A 53 -15.88 -6.20 8.31
CA ASP A 53 -16.83 -6.34 7.20
C ASP A 53 -17.08 -5.00 6.46
N THR A 54 -16.08 -4.11 6.44
CA THR A 54 -16.21 -2.80 5.79
C THR A 54 -15.11 -2.64 4.75
N PHE A 55 -15.50 -2.37 3.51
CA PHE A 55 -14.57 -2.29 2.38
C PHE A 55 -14.70 -0.96 1.67
N VAL A 56 -13.61 -0.51 1.05
CA VAL A 56 -13.62 0.60 0.10
C VAL A 56 -13.59 0.03 -1.30
N GLU A 57 -14.68 0.24 -2.04
CA GLU A 57 -14.79 -0.20 -3.43
C GLU A 57 -14.23 0.90 -4.35
N PRO A 58 -13.14 0.65 -5.09
CA PRO A 58 -12.63 1.60 -6.07
C PRO A 58 -13.55 1.70 -7.30
N SER A 59 -13.47 2.81 -8.03
CA SER A 59 -14.24 2.99 -9.26
C SER A 59 -13.74 2.09 -10.42
N GLU A 60 -14.41 2.17 -11.56
CA GLU A 60 -14.07 1.46 -12.82
C GLU A 60 -12.60 1.63 -13.26
N LEU A 61 -11.88 2.63 -12.73
CA LEU A 61 -10.43 2.80 -12.88
C LEU A 61 -9.63 1.56 -12.43
N ALA A 62 -10.16 0.80 -11.48
CA ALA A 62 -9.56 -0.42 -10.96
C ALA A 62 -9.79 -1.65 -11.86
N GLU A 63 -10.72 -1.62 -12.81
CA GLU A 63 -11.11 -2.78 -13.61
C GLU A 63 -10.09 -3.18 -14.71
N PRO A 64 -9.50 -2.26 -15.49
CA PRO A 64 -8.60 -2.65 -16.57
C PRO A 64 -7.21 -3.09 -16.05
N LEU A 65 -6.29 -3.40 -16.96
CA LEU A 65 -4.88 -3.70 -16.66
C LEU A 65 -4.73 -4.80 -15.59
N CYS A 66 -4.12 -4.51 -14.45
CA CYS A 66 -3.91 -5.50 -13.38
C CYS A 66 -5.23 -5.98 -12.78
N GLY A 67 -6.27 -5.12 -12.74
CA GLY A 67 -7.57 -5.47 -12.20
C GLY A 67 -8.25 -6.61 -12.93
N ALA A 68 -8.11 -6.62 -14.27
CA ALA A 68 -8.68 -7.66 -15.12
C ALA A 68 -8.10 -9.06 -14.82
N PHE A 69 -6.86 -9.13 -14.32
CA PHE A 69 -6.18 -10.38 -13.99
C PHE A 69 -6.20 -10.71 -12.49
N ARG A 70 -6.49 -9.71 -11.64
CA ARG A 70 -6.48 -9.83 -10.18
C ARG A 70 -7.80 -9.29 -9.61
N PRO A 71 -8.90 -10.04 -9.77
CA PRO A 71 -10.18 -9.67 -9.17
C PRO A 71 -10.00 -9.40 -7.68
N GLU A 72 -10.66 -8.37 -7.17
CA GLU A 72 -10.63 -7.94 -5.75
C GLU A 72 -9.32 -7.34 -5.24
N HIS A 73 -8.24 -7.36 -6.02
CA HIS A 73 -6.95 -6.82 -5.60
C HIS A 73 -7.05 -5.35 -5.19
N PHE A 74 -7.67 -4.52 -6.03
CA PHE A 74 -7.78 -3.09 -5.77
C PHE A 74 -8.80 -2.74 -4.69
N ARG A 75 -9.81 -3.56 -4.43
CA ARG A 75 -10.67 -3.43 -3.23
C ARG A 75 -9.84 -3.63 -1.97
N GLY A 76 -8.96 -4.64 -1.96
CA GLY A 76 -8.00 -4.88 -0.88
C GLY A 76 -7.03 -3.70 -0.69
N VAL A 77 -6.45 -3.19 -1.78
CA VAL A 77 -5.56 -2.02 -1.76
C VAL A 77 -6.25 -0.75 -1.26
N ALA A 78 -7.42 -0.40 -1.82
CA ALA A 78 -8.17 0.78 -1.41
C ALA A 78 -8.57 0.70 0.08
N THR A 79 -9.05 -0.47 0.51
CA THR A 79 -9.43 -0.71 1.90
C THR A 79 -8.25 -0.54 2.86
N VAL A 80 -7.10 -1.16 2.57
CA VAL A 80 -5.93 -1.04 3.45
C VAL A 80 -5.35 0.37 3.46
N MET A 81 -5.31 1.05 2.31
CA MET A 81 -4.80 2.42 2.23
C MET A 81 -5.67 3.39 3.02
N CYS A 82 -6.99 3.31 2.88
CA CYS A 82 -7.93 4.13 3.67
C CYS A 82 -7.72 3.92 5.18
N LYS A 83 -7.52 2.67 5.61
CA LYS A 83 -7.28 2.35 7.02
C LYS A 83 -5.94 2.89 7.51
N LEU A 84 -4.85 2.65 6.77
CA LEU A 84 -3.52 3.14 7.15
C LEU A 84 -3.46 4.67 7.17
N PHE A 85 -4.12 5.35 6.23
CA PHE A 85 -4.24 6.81 6.23
C PHE A 85 -4.98 7.33 7.46
N ASN A 86 -6.06 6.68 7.89
CA ASN A 86 -6.77 7.06 9.11
C ASN A 86 -5.95 6.79 10.38
N MET A 87 -5.12 5.73 10.41
CA MET A 87 -4.26 5.40 11.55
C MET A 87 -3.03 6.30 11.65
N ALA A 88 -2.44 6.67 10.52
CA ALA A 88 -1.17 7.39 10.44
C ALA A 88 -1.32 8.91 10.26
N GLN A 89 -2.45 9.35 9.68
CA GLN A 89 -2.76 10.74 9.36
C GLN A 89 -1.60 11.52 8.69
N PRO A 90 -1.03 11.02 7.57
CA PRO A 90 0.06 11.72 6.90
C PRO A 90 -0.45 12.95 6.13
N ASP A 91 0.34 14.02 6.07
CA ASP A 91 0.05 15.15 5.16
C ASP A 91 0.30 14.77 3.69
N ALA A 92 1.29 13.89 3.44
CA ALA A 92 1.65 13.39 2.11
C ALA A 92 2.04 11.91 2.16
N ALA A 93 1.72 11.16 1.11
CA ALA A 93 2.05 9.76 0.95
C ALA A 93 2.72 9.49 -0.41
N PHE A 94 3.83 8.75 -0.38
CA PHE A 94 4.71 8.52 -1.51
C PHE A 94 4.49 7.14 -2.12
N PHE A 95 4.24 7.08 -3.43
CA PHE A 95 3.98 5.83 -4.16
C PHE A 95 4.88 5.71 -5.39
N GLY A 96 5.43 4.52 -5.62
CA GLY A 96 6.29 4.25 -6.78
C GLY A 96 5.51 4.21 -8.09
N GLN A 97 6.00 4.90 -9.12
CA GLN A 97 5.41 4.91 -10.47
C GLN A 97 5.36 3.51 -11.11
N LYS A 98 6.21 2.58 -10.64
CA LYS A 98 6.18 1.17 -11.05
C LYS A 98 4.77 0.59 -10.97
N ASP A 99 4.03 0.92 -9.92
CA ASP A 99 2.66 0.46 -9.69
C ASP A 99 1.67 1.56 -10.11
N PHE A 100 1.72 1.92 -11.40
CA PHE A 100 0.97 3.06 -11.96
C PHE A 100 -0.53 3.01 -11.66
N GLN A 101 -1.18 1.85 -11.86
CA GLN A 101 -2.61 1.70 -11.64
C GLN A 101 -2.96 1.84 -10.14
N GLN A 102 -2.14 1.29 -9.25
CA GLN A 102 -2.31 1.48 -7.80
C GLN A 102 -2.25 2.96 -7.43
N CYS A 103 -1.25 3.70 -7.94
CA CYS A 103 -1.13 5.14 -7.70
C CYS A 103 -2.38 5.89 -8.15
N ALA A 104 -2.93 5.52 -9.32
CA ALA A 104 -4.14 6.14 -9.86
C ALA A 104 -5.37 5.83 -9.00
N VAL A 105 -5.56 4.57 -8.58
CA VAL A 105 -6.66 4.14 -7.69
C VAL A 105 -6.59 4.87 -6.35
N VAL A 106 -5.43 4.91 -5.70
CA VAL A 106 -5.25 5.57 -4.40
C VAL A 106 -5.45 7.08 -4.50
N ARG A 107 -4.93 7.71 -5.57
CA ARG A 107 -5.17 9.13 -5.84
C ARG A 107 -6.65 9.42 -6.06
N ARG A 108 -7.37 8.58 -6.79
CA ARG A 108 -8.81 8.77 -7.01
C ARG A 108 -9.59 8.61 -5.70
N MET A 109 -9.30 7.57 -4.94
CA MET A 109 -9.92 7.30 -3.63
C MET A 109 -9.74 8.46 -2.65
N THR A 110 -8.55 9.03 -2.56
CA THR A 110 -8.27 10.16 -1.64
C THR A 110 -9.07 11.40 -2.01
N ILE A 111 -9.21 11.70 -3.30
CA ILE A 111 -10.07 12.78 -3.78
C ILE A 111 -11.55 12.49 -3.46
N ASP A 112 -12.04 11.32 -3.85
CA ASP A 112 -13.46 10.98 -3.74
C ASP A 112 -13.93 10.89 -2.27
N LEU A 113 -13.04 10.47 -1.36
CA LEU A 113 -13.32 10.38 0.08
C LEU A 113 -12.89 11.62 0.88
N ASN A 114 -12.46 12.70 0.20
CA ASN A 114 -12.02 13.96 0.82
C ASN A 114 -10.92 13.76 1.88
N LEU A 115 -9.99 12.84 1.63
CA LEU A 115 -8.87 12.62 2.53
C LEU A 115 -7.85 13.77 2.35
N PRO A 116 -7.45 14.47 3.42
CA PRO A 116 -6.54 15.62 3.34
C PRO A 116 -5.08 15.17 3.18
N ILE A 117 -4.78 14.43 2.11
CA ILE A 117 -3.49 13.75 1.89
C ILE A 117 -3.01 14.01 0.47
N GLU A 118 -1.79 14.51 0.34
CA GLU A 118 -1.14 14.64 -0.97
C GLU A 118 -0.58 13.28 -1.45
N ILE A 119 -0.96 12.85 -2.65
CA ILE A 119 -0.44 11.61 -3.26
C ILE A 119 0.69 11.92 -4.25
N VAL A 120 1.93 11.74 -3.76
CA VAL A 120 3.18 11.99 -4.48
C VAL A 120 3.64 10.73 -5.18
N THR A 121 3.79 10.78 -6.51
CA THR A 121 4.33 9.66 -7.30
C THR A 121 5.83 9.84 -7.51
N VAL A 122 6.63 8.83 -7.18
CA VAL A 122 8.10 8.85 -7.36
C VAL A 122 8.51 8.00 -8.58
N PRO A 123 9.52 8.42 -9.37
CA PRO A 123 9.95 7.70 -10.56
C PRO A 123 10.35 6.24 -10.30
N THR A 124 10.14 5.38 -11.29
CA THR A 124 10.59 3.98 -11.23
C THR A 124 12.11 3.89 -11.18
N ILE A 125 12.64 3.38 -10.06
CA ILE A 125 14.06 3.02 -9.95
C ILE A 125 14.32 1.72 -10.71
N ARG A 126 15.38 1.71 -11.53
CA ARG A 126 15.85 0.54 -12.27
C ARG A 126 17.21 0.11 -11.74
N GLU A 127 17.50 -1.18 -11.82
CA GLU A 127 18.82 -1.71 -11.47
C GLU A 127 19.92 -0.98 -12.28
N GLY A 128 21.03 -0.64 -11.61
CA GLY A 128 22.12 0.15 -12.20
C GLY A 128 21.90 1.66 -12.30
N THR A 129 20.74 2.19 -11.88
CA THR A 129 20.44 3.64 -11.95
C THR A 129 20.65 4.37 -10.61
N VAL A 130 20.94 3.64 -9.53
CA VAL A 130 21.27 4.25 -8.22
C VAL A 130 22.77 4.56 -8.22
N ALA A 131 23.14 5.83 -8.07
CA ALA A 131 24.53 6.21 -7.84
C ALA A 131 25.01 5.53 -6.54
N GLN A 132 26.17 4.87 -6.62
CA GLN A 132 26.83 4.25 -5.46
C GLN A 132 27.13 5.27 -4.36
#